data_AF-A7HPP3-F1
#
_entry.id   AF-A7HPP3-F1
#
_cell.length_a   1.000
_cell.length_b   1.000
_cell.length_c   1.000
_cell.angle_alpha   90.00
_cell.angle_beta   90.00
_cell.angle_gamma   90.00
#
_symmetry.space_group_name_H-M   'P 1'
#
loop_
_entity.id
_entity.type
_entity.pdbx_description
1 polymer ?
#
loop_
_entity_poly.entity_id
_entity_poly.type
_entity_poly.pdbx_seq_one_letter_code
_entity_poly.pdbx_strand_id
1 'polypeptide(L)'
;MGLGYRAGRSRAEPSLSARGHAVAAQPAASGLTISRRLADWLAGMIVVAVLVQLAICFGDISYYDENGQIELGQCALLLLAVGLFFWAAVKAADRLTAVRLFALSIFALTFLFREAEIEMEGTRFASYLAIAETYRLKYVFLGLLWLSVFAASLKNLRESIVSGWRWLMTAPGKALLAGIAFYLVGDLSEKNIVVAAHDLGVMIEENVESLGTLAIFLSSFLTSRRLS
;
A
#
# COMPACT_ATOMS: atom_id res chain seq x y z
N MET A 1 -74.19 -15.35 -25.59
CA MET A 1 -73.13 -14.47 -26.13
C MET A 1 -71.80 -14.95 -25.54
N GLY A 2 -70.77 -15.40 -26.24
CA GLY A 2 -70.52 -15.75 -27.64
C GLY A 2 -69.24 -16.60 -27.61
N LEU A 3 -69.28 -17.76 -28.28
CA LEU A 3 -68.15 -18.69 -28.41
C LEU A 3 -67.05 -18.07 -29.28
N GLY A 4 -65.83 -18.02 -28.77
CA GLY A 4 -64.65 -17.52 -29.47
C GLY A 4 -63.59 -18.61 -29.65
N TYR A 5 -63.71 -19.37 -30.74
CA TYR A 5 -62.69 -20.24 -31.30
C TYR A 5 -61.44 -19.41 -31.67
N ARG A 6 -60.25 -19.79 -31.23
CA ARG A 6 -58.98 -19.30 -31.80
C ARG A 6 -58.08 -20.46 -32.17
N ALA A 7 -58.11 -20.79 -33.46
CA ALA A 7 -57.21 -21.70 -34.13
C ALA A 7 -55.85 -21.05 -34.40
N GLY A 8 -54.79 -21.87 -34.36
CA GLY A 8 -53.67 -21.83 -35.29
C GLY A 8 -52.72 -20.64 -35.24
N ARG A 9 -51.58 -20.82 -34.56
CA ARG A 9 -50.30 -20.27 -35.05
C ARG A 9 -49.23 -21.36 -35.05
N SER A 10 -49.07 -21.96 -36.22
CA SER A 10 -47.85 -22.67 -36.63
C SER A 10 -46.68 -21.71 -36.50
N ARG A 11 -45.75 -22.01 -35.58
CA ARG A 11 -44.43 -21.37 -35.53
C ARG A 11 -43.56 -22.10 -36.55
N ALA A 12 -43.28 -21.42 -37.66
CA ALA A 12 -42.18 -21.78 -38.53
C ALA A 12 -40.87 -21.69 -37.74
N GLU A 13 -40.15 -22.79 -37.66
CA GLU A 13 -38.79 -22.84 -37.13
C GLU A 13 -37.84 -22.10 -38.09
N PRO A 14 -37.07 -21.11 -37.64
CA PRO A 14 -36.02 -20.53 -38.46
C PRO A 14 -34.87 -21.53 -38.62
N SER A 15 -34.61 -21.87 -39.87
CA SER A 15 -33.52 -22.67 -40.39
C SER A 15 -32.17 -22.34 -39.74
N LEU A 16 -31.55 -23.35 -39.14
CA LEU A 16 -30.13 -23.44 -38.83
C LEU A 16 -29.32 -23.25 -40.12
N SER A 17 -28.87 -22.02 -40.39
CA SER A 17 -27.83 -21.79 -41.38
C SER A 17 -26.75 -20.87 -40.81
N ALA A 18 -25.54 -21.43 -40.79
CA ALA A 18 -24.26 -20.74 -40.89
C ALA A 18 -23.99 -19.60 -39.89
N ARG A 19 -23.74 -19.95 -38.63
CA ARG A 19 -22.77 -19.19 -37.82
C ARG A 19 -21.42 -19.89 -37.90
N GLY A 20 -20.65 -19.51 -38.91
CA GLY A 20 -19.21 -19.73 -38.91
C GLY A 20 -18.63 -19.02 -37.68
N HIS A 21 -18.30 -19.80 -36.65
CA HIS A 21 -17.52 -19.33 -35.53
C HIS A 21 -16.10 -19.06 -36.02
N ALA A 22 -15.88 -17.86 -36.56
CA ALA A 22 -14.56 -17.26 -36.53
C ALA A 22 -14.22 -17.02 -35.05
N VAL A 23 -13.63 -18.03 -34.42
CA VAL A 23 -12.92 -17.89 -33.14
C VAL A 23 -11.70 -17.03 -33.45
N ALA A 24 -11.90 -15.72 -33.48
CA ALA A 24 -10.80 -14.78 -33.42
C ALA A 24 -10.11 -15.02 -32.08
N ALA A 25 -8.95 -15.67 -32.14
CA ALA A 25 -8.07 -15.87 -31.00
C ALA A 25 -7.89 -14.52 -30.30
N GLN A 26 -8.33 -14.43 -29.03
CA GLN A 26 -8.00 -13.30 -28.16
C GLN A 26 -6.60 -13.52 -27.60
N PRO A 27 -5.54 -12.88 -28.10
CA PRO A 27 -4.19 -13.07 -27.60
C PRO A 27 -3.89 -12.13 -26.41
N ALA A 28 -4.79 -11.17 -26.12
CA ALA A 28 -4.57 -10.11 -25.13
C ALA A 28 -4.90 -10.52 -23.69
N ALA A 29 -5.68 -11.59 -23.48
CA ALA A 29 -6.11 -12.01 -22.15
C ALA A 29 -4.99 -12.74 -21.36
N SER A 30 -4.07 -13.42 -22.05
CA SER A 30 -3.01 -14.22 -21.41
C SER A 30 -1.93 -13.34 -20.76
N GLY A 31 -1.49 -12.26 -21.43
CA GLY A 31 -0.44 -11.37 -20.92
C GLY A 31 -0.80 -10.66 -19.62
N LEU A 32 -2.07 -10.25 -19.48
CA LEU A 32 -2.60 -9.59 -18.27
C LEU A 32 -2.68 -10.55 -17.08
N THR A 33 -2.83 -11.86 -17.32
CA THR A 33 -2.82 -12.86 -16.23
C THR A 33 -1.41 -13.20 -15.75
N ILE A 34 -0.41 -13.19 -16.64
CA ILE A 34 0.99 -13.49 -16.30
C ILE A 34 1.58 -12.36 -15.45
N SER A 35 1.38 -11.09 -15.84
CA SER A 35 1.90 -9.94 -15.08
C SER A 35 1.32 -9.86 -13.67
N ARG A 36 0.04 -10.20 -13.53
CA ARG A 36 -0.66 -10.29 -12.24
C ARG A 36 -0.07 -11.36 -11.33
N ARG A 37 0.15 -12.57 -11.85
CA ARG A 37 0.76 -13.68 -11.09
C ARG A 37 2.19 -13.36 -10.68
N LEU A 38 2.97 -12.72 -11.56
CA LEU A 38 4.33 -12.29 -11.24
C LEU A 38 4.33 -11.28 -10.09
N ALA A 39 3.44 -10.27 -10.13
CA ALA A 39 3.32 -9.30 -9.05
C ALA A 39 2.92 -9.96 -7.71
N ASP A 40 1.98 -10.89 -7.74
CA ASP A 40 1.56 -11.65 -6.55
C ASP A 40 2.71 -12.51 -6.00
N TRP A 41 3.51 -13.14 -6.87
CA TRP A 41 4.69 -13.91 -6.48
C TRP A 41 5.78 -13.02 -5.88
N LEU A 42 6.09 -11.89 -6.51
CA LEU A 42 7.07 -10.92 -5.99
C LEU A 42 6.66 -10.37 -4.62
N ALA A 43 5.38 -10.03 -4.42
CA ALA A 43 4.88 -9.61 -3.12
C ALA A 43 5.02 -10.72 -2.07
N GLY A 44 4.71 -11.97 -2.43
CA GLY A 44 4.92 -13.12 -1.56
C GLY A 44 6.39 -13.34 -1.19
N MET A 45 7.30 -13.19 -2.14
CA MET A 45 8.74 -13.28 -1.90
C MET A 45 9.24 -12.18 -0.96
N ILE A 46 8.73 -10.95 -1.09
CA ILE A 46 9.06 -9.84 -0.18
C ILE A 46 8.60 -10.18 1.24
N VAL A 47 7.37 -10.67 1.42
CA VAL A 47 6.87 -11.08 2.75
C VAL A 47 7.77 -12.15 3.36
N VAL A 48 8.11 -13.20 2.61
CA VAL A 48 8.98 -14.27 3.11
C VAL A 48 10.37 -13.73 3.44
N ALA A 49 10.95 -12.88 2.58
CA ALA A 49 12.27 -12.30 2.82
C ALA A 49 12.32 -11.48 4.11
N VAL A 50 11.33 -10.62 4.34
CA VAL A 50 11.24 -9.82 5.57
C VAL A 50 11.08 -10.73 6.79
N LEU A 51 10.18 -11.71 6.76
CA LEU A 51 9.99 -12.63 7.89
C LEU A 51 11.25 -13.45 8.20
N VAL A 52 11.98 -13.89 7.17
CA VAL A 52 13.26 -14.60 7.33
C VAL A 52 14.34 -13.67 7.89
N GLN A 53 14.41 -12.43 7.41
CA GLN A 53 15.33 -11.42 7.94
C GLN A 53 15.09 -11.19 9.44
N LEU A 54 13.84 -10.95 9.85
CA LEU A 54 13.49 -10.77 11.27
C LEU A 54 13.86 -12.00 12.10
N ALA A 55 13.60 -13.21 11.60
CA ALA A 55 13.92 -14.45 12.32
C ALA A 55 15.43 -14.71 12.47
N ILE A 56 16.23 -14.33 11.47
CA ILE A 56 17.70 -14.55 11.48
C ILE A 56 18.41 -13.46 12.30
N CYS A 57 17.99 -12.20 12.17
CA CYS A 57 18.62 -11.08 12.85
C CYS A 57 18.28 -11.05 14.35
N PHE A 58 17.13 -11.59 14.76
CA PHE A 58 16.73 -11.59 16.16
C PHE A 58 17.73 -12.35 17.05
N GLY A 59 18.35 -11.63 17.97
CA GLY A 59 19.33 -12.15 18.93
C GLY A 59 20.69 -11.43 18.87
N ASP A 60 20.93 -10.63 17.84
CA ASP A 60 22.18 -9.89 17.65
C ASP A 60 21.88 -8.40 17.42
N ILE A 61 22.24 -7.58 18.41
CA ILE A 61 21.99 -6.12 18.44
C ILE A 61 22.67 -5.39 17.28
N SER A 62 23.74 -5.95 16.70
CA SER A 62 24.47 -5.30 15.60
C SER A 62 23.65 -5.13 14.31
N TYR A 63 22.55 -5.87 14.16
CA TYR A 63 21.60 -5.68 13.05
C TYR A 63 20.56 -4.58 13.30
N TYR A 64 20.50 -4.06 14.53
CA TYR A 64 19.49 -3.12 15.03
C TYR A 64 20.10 -1.81 15.56
N ASP A 65 21.43 -1.70 15.64
CA ASP A 65 22.13 -0.47 16.04
C ASP A 65 22.25 0.50 14.84
N GLU A 66 22.31 1.81 15.09
CA GLU A 66 22.17 2.93 14.13
C GLU A 66 22.68 2.63 12.70
N ASN A 67 21.80 2.69 11.70
CA ASN A 67 22.01 2.27 10.29
C ASN A 67 21.93 0.74 10.03
N GLY A 68 21.16 0.04 10.85
CA GLY A 68 20.95 -1.41 10.74
C GLY A 68 20.31 -1.83 9.40
N GLN A 69 20.61 -3.05 8.95
CA GLN A 69 20.01 -3.63 7.74
C GLN A 69 18.48 -3.73 7.80
N ILE A 70 17.93 -3.71 9.02
CA ILE A 70 16.50 -3.75 9.30
C ILE A 70 15.83 -2.45 8.85
N GLU A 71 16.32 -1.30 9.31
CA GLU A 71 15.83 0.04 8.92
C GLU A 71 15.86 0.26 7.40
N LEU A 72 16.94 -0.14 6.71
CA LEU A 72 17.01 -0.05 5.25
C LEU A 72 15.92 -0.88 4.57
N GLY A 73 15.60 -2.06 5.13
CA GLY A 73 14.48 -2.88 4.72
C GLY A 73 13.13 -2.16 4.89
N GLN A 74 12.94 -1.50 6.03
CA GLN A 74 11.77 -0.67 6.31
C GLN A 74 11.63 0.47 5.28
N CYS A 75 12.71 1.23 5.02
CA CYS A 75 12.78 2.28 4.01
C CYS A 75 12.40 1.77 2.61
N ALA A 76 12.92 0.63 2.21
CA ALA A 76 12.61 0.02 0.91
C ALA A 76 11.12 -0.36 0.79
N LEU A 77 10.54 -0.95 1.83
CA LEU A 77 9.12 -1.29 1.87
C LEU A 77 8.23 -0.05 1.79
N LEU A 78 8.57 1.00 2.54
CA LEU A 78 7.86 2.27 2.53
C LEU A 78 7.94 2.96 1.17
N LEU A 79 9.11 2.98 0.52
CA LEU A 79 9.28 3.52 -0.82
C LEU A 79 8.42 2.78 -1.85
N LEU A 80 8.37 1.44 -1.78
CA LEU A 80 7.47 0.64 -2.62
C LEU A 80 6.00 0.98 -2.32
N ALA A 81 5.63 1.17 -1.06
CA ALA A 81 4.27 1.53 -0.66
C ALA A 81 3.84 2.90 -1.21
N VAL A 82 4.73 3.90 -1.14
CA VAL A 82 4.56 5.22 -1.76
C VAL A 82 4.28 5.06 -3.25
N GLY A 83 5.15 4.33 -3.96
CA GLY A 83 5.01 4.12 -5.41
C GLY A 83 3.70 3.43 -5.79
N LEU A 84 3.29 2.40 -5.05
CA LEU A 84 2.06 1.65 -5.31
C LEU A 84 0.79 2.46 -5.04
N PHE A 85 0.74 3.22 -3.93
CA PHE A 85 -0.39 4.11 -3.66
C PHE A 85 -0.46 5.25 -4.67
N PHE A 86 0.67 5.85 -5.03
CA PHE A 86 0.73 6.89 -6.06
C PHE A 86 0.24 6.36 -7.41
N TRP A 87 0.73 5.19 -7.83
CA TRP A 87 0.30 4.56 -9.08
C TRP A 87 -1.20 4.23 -9.06
N ALA A 88 -1.71 3.75 -7.94
CA ALA A 88 -3.13 3.51 -7.74
C ALA A 88 -3.95 4.83 -7.83
N ALA A 89 -3.42 5.94 -7.31
CA ALA A 89 -4.04 7.25 -7.41
C ALA A 89 -4.14 7.74 -8.86
N VAL A 90 -3.08 7.57 -9.65
CA VAL A 90 -3.04 7.94 -11.08
C VAL A 90 -4.05 7.13 -11.90
N LYS A 91 -4.28 5.87 -11.53
CA LYS A 91 -5.25 4.98 -12.20
C LYS A 91 -6.68 5.12 -11.73
N ALA A 92 -6.94 5.88 -10.67
CA ALA A 92 -8.27 5.98 -10.10
C ALA A 92 -9.26 6.59 -11.11
N ALA A 93 -10.41 5.94 -11.28
CA ALA A 93 -11.45 6.39 -12.21
C ALA A 93 -12.19 7.65 -11.72
N ASP A 94 -12.18 7.89 -10.41
CA ASP A 94 -12.86 9.02 -9.79
C ASP A 94 -11.90 9.85 -8.92
N ARG A 95 -12.19 11.15 -8.85
CA ARG A 95 -11.37 12.14 -8.14
C ARG A 95 -11.27 11.85 -6.63
N LEU A 96 -12.33 11.36 -5.99
CA LEU A 96 -12.32 11.11 -4.54
C LEU A 96 -11.37 9.96 -4.21
N THR A 97 -11.41 8.88 -4.99
CA THR A 97 -10.47 7.77 -4.87
C THR A 97 -9.05 8.23 -5.16
N ALA A 98 -8.82 9.03 -6.21
CA ALA A 98 -7.50 9.56 -6.53
C ALA A 98 -6.90 10.36 -5.37
N VAL A 99 -7.67 11.32 -4.82
CA VAL A 99 -7.23 12.17 -3.70
C VAL A 99 -6.94 11.33 -2.44
N ARG A 100 -7.80 10.35 -2.11
CA ARG A 100 -7.56 9.44 -0.98
C ARG A 100 -6.26 8.65 -1.15
N LEU A 101 -6.03 8.08 -2.33
CA LEU A 101 -4.84 7.27 -2.60
C LEU A 101 -3.57 8.14 -2.62
N PHE A 102 -3.67 9.37 -3.12
CA PHE A 102 -2.58 10.33 -3.04
C PHE A 102 -2.28 10.69 -1.57
N ALA A 103 -3.30 10.86 -0.73
CA ALA A 103 -3.13 11.05 0.71
C ALA A 103 -2.43 9.86 1.37
N LEU A 104 -2.78 8.62 1.01
CA LEU A 104 -2.12 7.42 1.51
C LEU A 104 -0.66 7.30 1.03
N SER A 105 -0.37 7.75 -0.20
CA SER A 105 1.00 7.86 -0.71
C SER A 105 1.82 8.85 0.11
N ILE A 106 1.27 10.02 0.44
CA ILE A 106 1.95 11.03 1.26
C ILE A 106 2.10 10.54 2.70
N PHE A 107 1.12 9.79 3.21
CA PHE A 107 1.20 9.14 4.51
C PHE A 107 2.38 8.16 4.58
N ALA A 108 2.51 7.25 3.62
CA ALA A 108 3.68 6.36 3.55
C ALA A 108 5.00 7.11 3.38
N LEU A 109 4.99 8.22 2.61
CA LEU A 109 6.18 9.09 2.45
C LEU A 109 6.57 9.79 3.75
N THR A 110 5.59 10.10 4.61
CA THR A 110 5.83 10.69 5.94
C THR A 110 6.59 9.70 6.83
N PHE A 111 6.20 8.42 6.82
CA PHE A 111 6.95 7.36 7.50
C PHE A 111 8.34 7.18 6.89
N LEU A 112 8.46 7.15 5.56
CA LEU A 112 9.77 7.03 4.91
C LEU A 112 10.73 8.14 5.32
N PHE A 113 10.25 9.38 5.42
CA PHE A 113 11.10 10.51 5.84
C PHE A 113 11.43 10.51 7.33
N ARG A 114 10.62 9.86 8.17
CA ARG A 114 10.94 9.59 9.58
C ARG A 114 12.09 8.58 9.64
N GLU A 115 11.94 7.41 9.00
CA GLU A 115 12.98 6.37 9.01
C GLU A 115 14.29 6.84 8.38
N ALA A 116 14.20 7.52 7.23
CA ALA A 116 15.37 8.04 6.55
C ALA A 116 16.06 9.21 7.28
N GLU A 117 15.44 9.85 8.28
CA GLU A 117 16.15 10.83 9.14
C GLU A 117 17.15 10.13 10.04
N ILE A 118 16.76 8.98 10.59
CA ILE A 118 17.56 8.16 11.50
C ILE A 118 18.77 7.60 10.72
N GLU A 119 18.59 7.20 9.46
CA GLU A 119 19.63 6.61 8.59
C GLU A 119 20.64 7.64 8.00
N MET A 120 20.33 8.94 7.97
CA MET A 120 21.22 9.93 7.34
C MET A 120 22.28 10.47 8.30
N GLU A 121 22.06 10.37 9.62
CA GLU A 121 23.04 10.75 10.62
C GLU A 121 24.24 9.78 10.57
N GLY A 122 25.40 10.27 10.09
CA GLY A 122 26.65 9.50 10.04
C GLY A 122 27.00 8.88 8.67
N THR A 123 26.12 8.96 7.66
CA THR A 123 26.45 8.47 6.31
C THR A 123 27.19 9.50 5.45
N ARG A 124 27.82 9.05 4.36
CA ARG A 124 28.49 9.95 3.38
C ARG A 124 27.52 10.92 2.69
N PHE A 125 26.21 10.68 2.76
CA PHE A 125 25.17 11.53 2.19
C PHE A 125 24.73 12.66 3.13
N ALA A 126 25.03 12.55 4.43
CA ALA A 126 24.75 13.58 5.44
C ALA A 126 25.26 14.96 5.03
N SER A 127 26.47 15.04 4.43
CA SER A 127 27.07 16.31 4.03
C SER A 127 26.38 16.99 2.85
N TYR A 128 25.77 16.22 1.94
CA TYR A 128 25.03 16.74 0.79
C TYR A 128 23.59 17.13 1.17
N LEU A 129 23.03 16.51 2.20
CA LEU A 129 21.68 16.77 2.71
C LEU A 129 21.67 17.71 3.92
N ALA A 130 22.84 18.05 4.47
CA ALA A 130 23.00 18.90 5.65
C ALA A 130 22.18 20.20 5.58
N ILE A 131 22.08 20.85 4.42
CA ILE A 131 21.27 22.08 4.26
C ILE A 131 19.77 21.76 4.35
N ALA A 132 19.33 20.68 3.69
CA ALA A 132 17.93 20.25 3.70
C ALA A 132 17.51 19.76 5.10
N GLU A 133 18.41 19.12 5.85
CA GLU A 133 18.23 18.71 7.24
C GLU A 133 18.23 19.90 8.20
N THR A 134 19.21 20.81 8.07
CA THR A 134 19.32 22.04 8.88
C THR A 134 18.02 22.86 8.84
N TYR A 135 17.44 23.02 7.65
CA TYR A 135 16.20 23.76 7.47
C TYR A 135 14.94 22.88 7.49
N ARG A 136 15.08 21.57 7.73
CA ARG A 136 13.95 20.63 7.79
C ARG A 136 13.05 20.74 6.56
N LEU A 137 13.62 21.00 5.38
CA LEU A 137 12.88 21.32 4.14
C LEU A 137 11.95 20.18 3.71
N LYS A 138 12.32 18.93 4.02
CA LYS A 138 11.51 17.74 3.80
C LYS A 138 10.14 17.83 4.50
N TYR A 139 10.08 18.40 5.70
CA TYR A 139 8.84 18.61 6.45
C TYR A 139 8.00 19.75 5.89
N VAL A 140 8.63 20.81 5.40
CA VAL A 140 7.93 21.89 4.67
C VAL A 140 7.28 21.33 3.41
N PHE A 141 8.03 20.54 2.64
CA PHE A 141 7.51 19.87 1.44
C PHE A 141 6.35 18.92 1.77
N LEU A 142 6.48 18.05 2.77
CA LEU A 142 5.39 17.19 3.24
C LEU A 142 4.17 18.01 3.67
N GLY A 143 4.37 19.11 4.39
CA GLY A 143 3.31 20.03 4.79
C GLY A 143 2.55 20.61 3.61
N LEU A 144 3.27 21.05 2.56
CA LEU A 144 2.67 21.53 1.31
C LEU A 144 1.88 20.42 0.59
N LEU A 145 2.39 19.20 0.56
CA LEU A 145 1.67 18.06 -0.02
C LEU A 145 0.37 17.77 0.75
N TRP A 146 0.42 17.72 2.07
CA TRP A 146 -0.77 17.54 2.92
C TRP A 146 -1.78 18.67 2.74
N LEU A 147 -1.32 19.93 2.67
CA LEU A 147 -2.19 21.08 2.38
C LEU A 147 -2.86 20.96 1.02
N SER A 148 -2.16 20.46 -0.01
CA SER A 148 -2.73 20.25 -1.34
C SER A 148 -3.84 19.20 -1.34
N VAL A 149 -3.67 18.10 -0.61
CA VAL A 149 -4.69 17.05 -0.42
C VAL A 149 -5.89 17.61 0.34
N PHE A 150 -5.64 18.34 1.42
CA PHE A 150 -6.69 18.94 2.23
C PHE A 150 -7.52 19.92 1.39
N ALA A 151 -6.87 20.84 0.68
CA ALA A 151 -7.51 21.78 -0.23
C ALA A 151 -8.32 21.07 -1.33
N ALA A 152 -7.77 19.99 -1.90
CA ALA A 152 -8.46 19.18 -2.90
C ALA A 152 -9.70 18.45 -2.36
N SER A 153 -9.74 18.18 -1.06
CA SER A 153 -10.82 17.47 -0.36
C SER A 153 -11.91 18.40 0.20
N LEU A 154 -11.64 19.70 0.38
CA LEU A 154 -12.53 20.65 1.06
C LEU A 154 -13.98 20.65 0.53
N LYS A 155 -14.15 20.62 -0.80
CA LYS A 155 -15.49 20.67 -1.42
C LYS A 155 -16.33 19.42 -1.12
N ASN A 156 -15.68 18.29 -0.87
CA ASN A 156 -16.30 16.97 -0.70
C ASN A 156 -15.80 16.32 0.61
N LEU A 157 -15.60 17.11 1.67
CA LEU A 157 -14.93 16.65 2.88
C LEU A 157 -15.68 15.47 3.53
N ARG A 158 -17.00 15.59 3.67
CA ARG A 158 -17.85 14.54 4.26
C ARG A 158 -17.76 13.24 3.47
N GLU A 159 -17.84 13.32 2.14
CA GLU A 159 -17.76 12.16 1.25
C GLU A 159 -16.38 11.51 1.29
N SER A 160 -15.33 12.33 1.36
CA SER A 160 -13.95 11.87 1.49
C SER A 160 -13.75 11.11 2.80
N ILE A 161 -14.27 11.62 3.92
CA ILE A 161 -14.22 10.94 5.22
C ILE A 161 -14.97 9.62 5.19
N VAL A 162 -16.22 9.61 4.70
CA VAL A 162 -17.04 8.38 4.63
C VAL A 162 -16.40 7.34 3.70
N SER A 163 -15.88 7.77 2.56
CA SER A 163 -15.17 6.91 1.60
C SER A 163 -13.88 6.36 2.18
N GLY A 164 -13.13 7.17 2.93
CA GLY A 164 -11.94 6.75 3.67
C GLY A 164 -12.28 5.70 4.72
N TRP A 165 -13.30 5.95 5.54
CA TRP A 165 -13.75 5.01 6.57
C TRP A 165 -14.20 3.67 5.98
N ARG A 166 -14.99 3.70 4.91
CA ARG A 166 -15.40 2.47 4.21
C ARG A 166 -14.20 1.71 3.67
N TRP A 167 -13.19 2.41 3.14
CA TRP A 167 -11.97 1.78 2.65
C TRP A 167 -11.15 1.15 3.80
N LEU A 168 -11.06 1.80 4.96
CA LEU A 168 -10.39 1.25 6.16
C LEU A 168 -10.98 -0.10 6.60
N MET A 169 -12.29 -0.30 6.38
CA MET A 169 -12.96 -1.58 6.71
C MET A 169 -12.69 -2.70 5.71
N THR A 170 -12.00 -2.42 4.60
CA THR A 170 -11.62 -3.44 3.63
C THR A 170 -10.30 -4.11 4.00
N ALA A 171 -9.97 -5.26 3.39
CA ALA A 171 -8.71 -5.97 3.63
C ALA A 171 -7.44 -5.08 3.54
N PRO A 172 -7.19 -4.27 2.50
CA PRO A 172 -6.04 -3.36 2.48
C PRO A 172 -6.12 -2.31 3.59
N GLY A 173 -7.31 -1.79 3.90
CA GLY A 173 -7.50 -0.86 5.01
C GLY A 173 -7.14 -1.46 6.37
N LYS A 174 -7.55 -2.71 6.61
CA LYS A 174 -7.18 -3.46 7.83
C LYS A 174 -5.69 -3.73 7.91
N ALA A 175 -5.02 -4.02 6.79
CA ALA A 175 -3.56 -4.16 6.75
C ALA A 175 -2.87 -2.82 7.12
N LEU A 176 -3.38 -1.68 6.63
CA LEU A 176 -2.86 -0.37 7.04
C LEU A 176 -3.02 -0.13 8.54
N LEU A 177 -4.21 -0.43 9.09
CA LEU A 177 -4.48 -0.28 10.52
C LEU A 177 -3.58 -1.18 11.37
N ALA A 178 -3.34 -2.42 10.94
CA ALA A 178 -2.38 -3.30 11.58
C ALA A 178 -0.96 -2.71 11.53
N GLY A 179 -0.56 -2.14 10.38
CA GLY A 179 0.73 -1.48 10.24
C GLY A 179 0.93 -0.31 11.19
N ILE A 180 -0.08 0.56 11.30
CA ILE A 180 -0.09 1.68 12.26
C ILE A 180 -0.03 1.15 13.70
N ALA A 181 -0.81 0.11 14.02
CA ALA A 181 -0.83 -0.45 15.36
C ALA A 181 0.54 -1.04 15.75
N PHE A 182 1.23 -1.72 14.84
CA PHE A 182 2.59 -2.19 15.08
C PHE A 182 3.54 -1.03 15.34
N TYR A 183 3.56 -0.01 14.49
CA TYR A 183 4.39 1.18 14.71
C TYR A 183 4.18 1.83 16.08
N LEU A 184 2.92 1.97 16.51
CA LEU A 184 2.61 2.51 17.84
C LEU A 184 3.08 1.59 18.97
N VAL A 185 3.10 0.27 18.77
CA VAL A 185 3.62 -0.68 19.75
C VAL A 185 5.15 -0.62 19.82
N GLY A 186 5.83 -0.45 18.68
CA GLY A 186 7.28 -0.28 18.62
C GLY A 186 7.75 0.96 19.40
N ASP A 187 7.11 2.10 19.17
CA ASP A 187 7.38 3.37 19.89
C ASP A 187 7.10 3.27 21.41
N LEU A 188 6.24 2.34 21.85
CA LEU A 188 6.02 2.08 23.28
C LEU A 188 7.12 1.21 23.90
N SER A 189 7.79 0.33 23.13
CA SER A 189 8.92 -0.47 23.63
C SER A 189 10.17 0.37 23.88
N GLU A 190 10.50 1.33 23.01
CA GLU A 190 11.65 2.24 23.15
C GLU A 190 11.64 2.98 24.50
N LYS A 191 10.45 3.40 24.92
CA LYS A 191 10.24 4.23 26.11
C LYS A 191 10.41 3.47 27.43
N ASN A 192 10.95 2.24 27.39
CA ASN A 192 11.12 1.32 28.52
C ASN A 192 9.82 1.09 29.30
N ILE A 193 8.65 1.28 28.67
CA ILE A 193 7.35 1.11 29.32
C ILE A 193 7.10 -0.39 29.56
N VAL A 194 7.62 -1.24 28.67
CA VAL A 194 7.36 -2.69 28.64
C VAL A 194 8.61 -3.52 28.91
N VAL A 195 9.80 -3.06 28.51
CA VAL A 195 11.06 -3.82 28.60
C VAL A 195 12.12 -2.95 29.28
N ALA A 196 12.78 -3.50 30.31
CA ALA A 196 13.78 -2.76 31.10
C ALA A 196 15.22 -2.87 30.55
N ALA A 197 15.48 -3.84 29.67
CA ALA A 197 16.77 -4.01 29.01
C ALA A 197 16.77 -3.23 27.69
N HIS A 198 17.62 -2.20 27.60
CA HIS A 198 17.66 -1.26 26.48
C HIS A 198 17.83 -1.98 25.13
N ASP A 199 18.86 -2.83 25.00
CA ASP A 199 19.16 -3.56 23.76
C ASP A 199 17.98 -4.44 23.29
N LEU A 200 17.33 -5.14 24.23
CA LEU A 200 16.16 -5.96 23.92
C LEU A 200 14.95 -5.10 23.53
N GLY A 201 14.82 -3.91 24.13
CA GLY A 201 13.81 -2.92 23.79
C GLY A 201 13.94 -2.44 22.35
N VAL A 202 15.15 -2.02 21.96
CA VAL A 202 15.48 -1.59 20.58
C VAL A 202 15.21 -2.70 19.58
N MET A 203 15.65 -3.93 19.88
CA MET A 203 15.36 -5.06 18.99
C MET A 203 13.85 -5.30 18.83
N ILE A 204 13.08 -5.25 19.92
CA ILE A 204 11.62 -5.46 19.83
C ILE A 204 10.97 -4.34 19.03
N GLU A 205 11.35 -3.10 19.27
CA GLU A 205 10.88 -1.93 18.53
C GLU A 205 11.11 -2.11 17.03
N GLU A 206 12.35 -2.32 16.62
CA GLU A 206 12.73 -2.44 15.21
C GLU A 206 12.02 -3.60 14.49
N ASN A 207 11.89 -4.76 15.17
CA ASN A 207 11.17 -5.89 14.59
C ASN A 207 9.69 -5.60 14.45
N VAL A 208 9.09 -4.90 15.42
CA VAL A 208 7.69 -4.53 15.41
C VAL A 208 7.42 -3.45 14.35
N GLU A 209 8.26 -2.42 14.25
CA GLU A 209 8.17 -1.40 13.20
C GLU A 209 8.35 -2.01 11.80
N SER A 210 9.24 -3.00 11.64
CA SER A 210 9.39 -3.79 10.40
C SER A 210 8.14 -4.58 10.01
N LEU A 211 7.44 -5.19 10.97
CA LEU A 211 6.12 -5.80 10.71
C LEU A 211 5.09 -4.73 10.35
N GLY A 212 5.21 -3.54 10.93
CA GLY A 212 4.42 -2.36 10.61
C GLY A 212 4.56 -1.93 9.16
N THR A 213 5.79 -1.71 8.70
CA THR A 213 6.10 -1.34 7.31
C THR A 213 5.70 -2.41 6.31
N LEU A 214 5.89 -3.69 6.64
CA LEU A 214 5.41 -4.81 5.81
C LEU A 214 3.88 -4.77 5.64
N ALA A 215 3.13 -4.48 6.70
CA ALA A 215 1.68 -4.37 6.63
C ALA A 215 1.22 -3.14 5.81
N ILE A 216 1.94 -2.02 5.90
CA ILE A 216 1.72 -0.83 5.04
C ILE A 216 1.98 -1.18 3.57
N PHE A 217 3.08 -1.87 3.27
CA PHE A 217 3.38 -2.38 1.93
C PHE A 217 2.24 -3.27 1.41
N LEU A 218 1.80 -4.26 2.19
CA LEU A 218 0.69 -5.13 1.81
C LEU A 218 -0.61 -4.36 1.56
N SER A 219 -0.89 -3.33 2.37
CA SER A 219 -2.03 -2.44 2.15
C SER A 219 -1.96 -1.75 0.78
N SER A 220 -0.80 -1.20 0.43
CA SER A 220 -0.57 -0.54 -0.86
C SER A 220 -0.68 -1.50 -2.04
N PHE A 221 -0.09 -2.69 -1.90
CA PHE A 221 -0.13 -3.75 -2.90
C PHE A 221 -1.57 -4.18 -3.16
N LEU A 222 -2.30 -4.62 -2.13
CA LEU A 222 -3.69 -5.05 -2.25
C LEU A 222 -4.61 -3.94 -2.79
N THR A 223 -4.32 -2.68 -2.45
CA THR A 223 -5.05 -1.53 -3.01
C THR A 223 -4.81 -1.38 -4.51
N SER A 224 -3.56 -1.43 -4.96
CA SER A 224 -3.20 -1.33 -6.38
C SER A 224 -3.79 -2.48 -7.22
N ARG A 225 -3.87 -3.70 -6.64
CA ARG A 225 -4.43 -4.90 -7.29
C ARG A 225 -5.92 -4.80 -7.54
N ARG A 226 -6.67 -4.07 -6.70
CA ARG A 226 -8.11 -3.88 -6.86
C ARG A 226 -8.49 -2.89 -7.96
N LEU A 227 -7.54 -2.03 -8.35
CA LEU A 227 -7.74 -0.98 -9.36
C LEU A 227 -7.17 -1.34 -10.74
N SER A 228 -6.44 -2.47 -10.84
CA SER A 228 -5.83 -2.97 -12.08
C SER A 228 -6.61 -4.13 -12.68
#